data_AF-A0A7H0VHU1-F1
#
_entry.id   AF-A0A7H0VHU1-F1
#
_cell.length_a   1.000
_cell.length_b   1.000
_cell.length_c   1.000
_cell.angle_alpha   90.00
_cell.angle_beta   90.00
_cell.angle_gamma   90.00
#
_symmetry.space_group_name_H-M   'P 1'
#
loop_
_entity.id
_entity.type
_entity.pdbx_description
1 polymer ?
#
loop_
_entity_poly.entity_id
_entity_poly.type
_entity_poly.pdbx_seq_one_letter_code
_entity_poly.pdbx_strand_id
1 'polypeptide(L)'
;MKKKHLLYAILIIVVPLGLFGFWMKTGQPNLNDHEIGDEIDRLNGVAVYYNGAVSHVDGRNLTADGYNLGLKWQCVEFVKRYYYEHLNHKMPDSYGHAKSFYSAQIGDGQKNAQRNLIQYRNPSQWKPAVNDLLVYDGTLWNPYGHVAIVSAVFEDEIEIIQQNPGPTALSRLRIGLSQMENKYHLEGSTILGWLRKKAP
;
A
#
# COMPACT_ATOMS: atom_id res chain seq x y z
N MET A 1 -15.58 -54.57 12.90
CA MET A 1 -15.89 -53.25 13.50
C MET A 1 -14.76 -52.23 13.34
N LYS A 2 -13.48 -52.55 13.61
CA LYS A 2 -12.35 -51.58 13.59
C LYS A 2 -12.15 -50.80 12.27
N LYS A 3 -12.35 -51.41 11.09
CA LYS A 3 -12.18 -50.72 9.78
C LYS A 3 -13.22 -49.62 9.51
N LYS A 4 -14.47 -49.78 10.01
CA LYS A 4 -15.52 -48.77 9.84
C LYS A 4 -15.22 -47.51 10.68
N HIS A 5 -14.71 -47.68 11.90
CA HIS A 5 -14.30 -46.56 12.76
C HIS A 5 -13.09 -45.79 12.20
N LEU A 6 -12.15 -46.47 11.53
CA LEU A 6 -11.03 -45.81 10.84
C LEU A 6 -11.51 -44.96 9.64
N LEU A 7 -12.47 -45.46 8.87
CA LEU A 7 -13.11 -44.72 7.76
C LEU A 7 -13.84 -43.46 8.25
N TYR A 8 -14.59 -43.55 9.36
CA TYR A 8 -15.24 -42.38 9.96
C TYR A 8 -14.24 -41.36 10.51
N ALA A 9 -13.12 -41.80 11.11
CA ALA A 9 -12.08 -40.90 11.58
C ALA A 9 -11.39 -40.14 10.43
N ILE A 10 -11.16 -40.80 9.29
CA ILE A 10 -10.60 -40.16 8.08
C ILE A 10 -11.57 -39.11 7.51
N LEU A 11 -12.87 -39.43 7.43
CA LEU A 11 -13.90 -38.50 6.97
C LEU A 11 -14.02 -37.25 7.86
N ILE A 12 -13.90 -37.41 9.18
CA ILE A 12 -13.94 -36.30 10.15
C ILE A 12 -12.74 -35.36 10.01
N ILE A 13 -11.60 -35.81 9.47
CA ILE A 13 -10.41 -34.97 9.29
C ILE A 13 -10.35 -34.38 7.88
N VAL A 14 -10.64 -35.19 6.86
CA VAL A 14 -10.52 -34.78 5.45
C VAL A 14 -11.62 -33.80 5.04
N VAL A 15 -12.85 -33.97 5.54
CA VAL A 15 -13.96 -33.07 5.18
C VAL A 15 -13.74 -31.65 5.73
N PRO A 16 -13.37 -31.45 7.01
CA PRO A 16 -13.05 -30.11 7.51
C PRO A 16 -11.80 -29.50 6.85
N LEU A 17 -10.77 -30.29 6.55
CA LEU A 17 -9.60 -29.81 5.80
C LEU A 17 -9.98 -29.38 4.37
N GLY A 18 -10.86 -30.13 3.71
CA GLY A 18 -11.38 -29.78 2.39
C GLY A 18 -12.26 -28.53 2.42
N LEU A 19 -13.14 -28.41 3.42
CA LEU A 19 -13.98 -27.22 3.63
C LEU A 19 -13.14 -25.99 4.02
N PHE A 20 -12.09 -26.17 4.82
CA PHE A 20 -11.15 -25.10 5.18
C PHE A 20 -10.33 -24.64 3.96
N GLY A 21 -9.83 -25.57 3.14
CA GLY A 21 -9.14 -25.25 1.89
C GLY A 21 -10.06 -24.57 0.87
N PHE A 22 -11.33 -24.96 0.81
CA PHE A 22 -12.36 -24.29 -0.01
C PHE A 22 -12.67 -22.89 0.50
N TRP A 23 -12.86 -22.72 1.82
CA TRP A 23 -13.11 -21.43 2.46
C TRP A 23 -11.96 -20.43 2.26
N MET A 24 -10.71 -20.90 2.37
CA MET A 24 -9.51 -20.10 2.07
C MET A 24 -9.46 -19.64 0.59
N LYS A 25 -9.96 -20.45 -0.35
CA LYS A 25 -10.08 -20.05 -1.76
C LYS A 25 -11.21 -19.06 -2.02
N THR A 26 -12.36 -19.22 -1.36
CA THR A 26 -13.54 -18.37 -1.57
C THR A 26 -13.47 -17.03 -0.84
N GLY A 27 -12.60 -16.89 0.17
CA GLY A 27 -12.47 -15.67 0.97
C GLY A 27 -11.55 -14.59 0.38
N GLN A 28 -10.81 -14.89 -0.69
CA GLN A 28 -10.02 -13.88 -1.39
C GLN A 28 -10.87 -13.22 -2.49
N PRO A 29 -10.90 -11.89 -2.60
CA PRO A 29 -11.61 -11.21 -3.68
C PRO A 29 -11.07 -11.71 -5.02
N ASN A 30 -11.96 -12.15 -5.91
CA ASN A 30 -11.59 -12.57 -7.26
C ASN A 30 -11.25 -11.34 -8.09
N LEU A 31 -9.99 -10.90 -8.04
CA LEU A 31 -9.53 -9.73 -8.79
C LEU A 31 -9.44 -9.96 -10.31
N ASN A 32 -9.76 -11.15 -10.81
CA ASN A 32 -9.73 -11.48 -12.24
C ASN A 32 -10.90 -10.89 -13.03
N ASP A 33 -11.93 -10.36 -12.37
CA ASP A 33 -13.15 -9.88 -13.00
C ASP A 33 -13.23 -8.34 -13.11
N HIS A 34 -12.14 -7.62 -12.79
CA HIS A 34 -12.10 -6.16 -12.86
C HIS A 34 -11.59 -5.63 -14.20
N GLU A 35 -12.27 -4.61 -14.70
CA GLU A 35 -11.81 -3.80 -15.83
C GLU A 35 -10.96 -2.63 -15.33
N ILE A 36 -10.05 -2.15 -16.19
CA ILE A 36 -9.21 -1.01 -15.85
C ILE A 36 -10.10 0.21 -15.59
N GLY A 37 -9.95 0.79 -14.39
CA GLY A 37 -10.77 1.91 -13.93
C GLY A 37 -11.94 1.55 -13.04
N ASP A 38 -12.19 0.26 -12.78
CA ASP A 38 -13.13 -0.16 -11.74
C ASP A 38 -12.66 0.33 -10.37
N GLU A 39 -13.61 0.84 -9.56
CA GLU A 39 -13.34 1.10 -8.15
C GLU A 39 -13.32 -0.21 -7.37
N ILE A 40 -12.19 -0.49 -6.72
CA ILE A 40 -11.94 -1.74 -5.98
C ILE A 40 -11.82 -1.55 -4.47
N ASP A 41 -11.61 -0.31 -4.01
CA ASP A 41 -11.52 0.04 -2.58
C ASP A 41 -11.68 1.56 -2.41
N ARG A 42 -11.75 2.03 -1.17
CA ARG A 42 -11.84 3.45 -0.81
C ARG A 42 -11.24 3.71 0.56
N LEU A 43 -10.53 4.84 0.69
CA LEU A 43 -10.09 5.37 1.98
C LEU A 43 -10.53 6.83 2.12
N ASN A 44 -11.25 7.16 3.19
CA ASN A 44 -11.69 8.52 3.50
C ASN A 44 -12.36 9.26 2.33
N GLY A 45 -13.19 8.54 1.57
CA GLY A 45 -13.87 9.08 0.40
C GLY A 45 -13.07 9.04 -0.90
N VAL A 46 -11.78 8.69 -0.87
CA VAL A 46 -10.91 8.65 -2.06
C VAL A 46 -10.85 7.22 -2.61
N ALA A 47 -11.31 7.03 -3.85
CA ALA A 47 -11.38 5.71 -4.49
C ALA A 47 -9.99 5.16 -4.87
N VAL A 48 -9.87 3.83 -4.81
CA VAL A 48 -8.77 3.04 -5.37
C VAL A 48 -9.30 2.38 -6.64
N TYR A 49 -8.62 2.60 -7.76
CA TYR A 49 -9.00 2.05 -9.04
C TYR A 49 -8.10 0.89 -9.48
N TYR A 50 -8.69 -0.10 -10.15
CA TYR A 50 -7.96 -1.18 -10.77
C TYR A 50 -7.14 -0.69 -11.97
N ASN A 51 -5.86 -1.05 -12.02
CA ASN A 51 -4.94 -0.66 -13.11
C ASN A 51 -4.51 -1.84 -14.00
N GLY A 52 -4.94 -3.06 -13.70
CA GLY A 52 -4.42 -4.25 -14.39
C GLY A 52 -2.92 -4.45 -14.16
N ALA A 53 -2.17 -4.61 -15.25
CA ALA A 53 -0.72 -4.82 -15.21
C ALA A 53 0.03 -3.62 -14.60
N VAL A 54 1.09 -3.88 -13.82
CA VAL A 54 1.89 -2.81 -13.18
C VAL A 54 2.44 -1.79 -14.18
N SER A 55 2.76 -2.25 -15.39
CA SER A 55 3.28 -1.43 -16.50
C SER A 55 2.22 -0.65 -17.27
N HIS A 56 0.93 -0.85 -16.98
CA HIS A 56 -0.14 -0.12 -17.66
C HIS A 56 -0.04 1.38 -17.35
N VAL A 57 -0.18 2.17 -18.40
CA VAL A 57 -0.15 3.63 -18.38
C VAL A 57 -1.35 4.13 -19.16
N ASP A 58 -2.19 4.92 -18.49
CA ASP A 58 -3.23 5.73 -19.12
C ASP A 58 -3.01 7.20 -18.76
N GLY A 59 -3.65 8.10 -19.51
CA GLY A 59 -3.46 9.55 -19.49
C GLY A 59 -3.39 10.19 -18.10
N ARG A 60 -2.92 11.44 -18.07
CA ARG A 60 -2.74 12.13 -16.79
C ARG A 60 -4.07 12.50 -16.15
N ASN A 61 -4.21 12.20 -14.86
CA ASN A 61 -5.22 12.80 -14.02
C ASN A 61 -4.75 14.18 -13.56
N LEU A 62 -5.46 15.22 -13.96
CA LEU A 62 -5.18 16.62 -13.62
C LEU A 62 -6.38 17.20 -12.88
N THR A 63 -6.13 18.03 -11.87
CA THR A 63 -7.18 18.85 -11.24
C THR A 63 -7.63 19.95 -12.21
N ALA A 64 -8.75 20.61 -11.90
CA ALA A 64 -9.27 21.73 -12.70
C ALA A 64 -8.26 22.88 -12.86
N ASP A 65 -7.42 23.10 -11.85
CA ASP A 65 -6.35 24.10 -11.88
C ASP A 65 -4.99 23.56 -12.38
N GLY A 66 -4.98 22.36 -13.00
CA GLY A 66 -3.83 21.81 -13.68
C GLY A 66 -2.81 21.10 -12.78
N TYR A 67 -3.11 20.88 -11.50
CA TYR A 67 -2.25 20.08 -10.63
C TYR A 67 -2.24 18.63 -11.12
N ASN A 68 -1.06 18.17 -11.54
CA ASN A 68 -0.83 16.81 -11.97
C ASN A 68 -0.96 15.87 -10.77
N LEU A 69 -1.94 14.98 -10.75
CA LEU A 69 -2.10 13.94 -9.74
C LEU A 69 -1.23 12.72 -10.11
N GLY A 70 -1.22 12.32 -11.37
CA GLY A 70 -0.36 11.26 -11.88
C GLY A 70 -0.92 10.62 -13.15
N LEU A 71 -0.37 9.47 -13.54
CA LEU A 71 -0.91 8.65 -14.63
C LEU A 71 -2.01 7.75 -14.08
N LYS A 72 -3.15 7.67 -14.75
CA LYS A 72 -4.24 6.77 -14.34
C LYS A 72 -3.81 5.31 -14.57
N TRP A 73 -4.07 4.36 -13.65
CA TRP A 73 -4.42 4.46 -12.23
C TRP A 73 -3.23 4.01 -11.36
N GLN A 74 -2.07 4.63 -11.55
CA GLN A 74 -0.83 4.21 -10.92
C GLN A 74 -0.76 4.57 -9.43
N CYS A 75 0.18 3.95 -8.72
CA CYS A 75 0.42 4.18 -7.28
C CYS A 75 0.66 5.66 -6.94
N VAL A 76 1.46 6.36 -7.75
CA VAL A 76 1.75 7.80 -7.57
C VAL A 76 0.50 8.66 -7.74
N GLU A 77 -0.39 8.29 -8.68
CA GLU A 77 -1.64 8.99 -8.90
C GLU A 77 -2.54 8.90 -7.67
N PHE A 78 -2.68 7.70 -7.10
CA PHE A 78 -3.49 7.49 -5.91
C PHE A 78 -3.00 8.29 -4.70
N VAL A 79 -1.71 8.18 -4.34
CA VAL A 79 -1.20 8.85 -3.13
C VAL A 79 -1.31 10.36 -3.24
N LYS A 80 -1.09 10.93 -4.44
CA LYS A 80 -1.24 12.36 -4.67
C LYS A 80 -2.69 12.80 -4.69
N ARG A 81 -3.58 12.00 -5.29
CA ARG A 81 -5.02 12.26 -5.24
C ARG A 81 -5.55 12.19 -3.81
N TYR A 82 -5.11 11.21 -3.02
CA TYR A 82 -5.43 11.11 -1.60
C TYR A 82 -4.97 12.34 -0.81
N TYR A 83 -3.72 12.75 -0.98
CA TYR A 83 -3.19 13.95 -0.31
C TYR A 83 -3.91 15.22 -0.76
N TYR A 84 -4.29 15.31 -2.03
CA TYR A 84 -5.04 16.45 -2.57
C TYR A 84 -6.47 16.50 -2.04
N GLU A 85 -7.25 15.44 -2.21
CA GLU A 85 -8.69 15.40 -1.92
C GLU A 85 -8.99 15.32 -0.42
N HIS A 86 -8.24 14.48 0.32
CA HIS A 86 -8.52 14.24 1.73
C HIS A 86 -7.71 15.16 2.65
N LEU A 87 -6.43 15.40 2.33
CA LEU A 87 -5.54 16.18 3.19
C LEU A 87 -5.38 17.63 2.74
N ASN A 88 -6.05 18.06 1.67
CA ASN A 88 -5.91 19.40 1.09
C ASN A 88 -4.43 19.80 0.91
N HIS A 89 -3.64 18.90 0.32
CA HIS A 89 -2.19 19.05 0.19
C HIS A 89 -1.72 18.78 -1.24
N LYS A 90 -1.08 19.80 -1.83
CA LYS A 90 -0.33 19.66 -3.08
C LYS A 90 1.15 19.50 -2.78
N MET A 91 1.76 18.51 -3.40
CA MET A 91 3.22 18.35 -3.43
C MET A 91 3.81 19.31 -4.48
N PRO A 92 4.78 20.19 -4.12
CA PRO A 92 5.35 21.18 -5.04
C PRO A 92 5.95 20.58 -6.31
N ASP A 93 6.75 19.53 -6.17
CA ASP A 93 7.21 18.75 -7.30
C ASP A 93 6.26 17.56 -7.51
N SER A 94 5.51 17.63 -8.60
CA SER A 94 4.44 16.70 -8.94
C SER A 94 4.88 15.56 -9.86
N TYR A 95 6.17 15.46 -10.21
CA TYR A 95 6.70 14.44 -11.12
C TYR A 95 7.62 13.45 -10.38
N GLY A 96 8.11 12.47 -11.13
CA GLY A 96 9.00 11.43 -10.64
C GLY A 96 8.32 10.08 -10.43
N HIS A 97 9.14 9.07 -10.24
CA HIS A 97 8.71 7.71 -9.90
C HIS A 97 8.43 7.58 -8.41
N ALA A 98 7.72 6.52 -8.02
CA ALA A 98 7.36 6.25 -6.63
C ALA A 98 8.55 6.38 -5.65
N LYS A 99 9.68 5.72 -5.93
CA LYS A 99 10.87 5.80 -5.05
C LYS A 99 11.46 7.20 -4.90
N SER A 100 11.27 8.07 -5.89
CA SER A 100 11.79 9.45 -5.86
C SER A 100 11.06 10.35 -4.87
N PHE A 101 10.00 9.87 -4.22
CA PHE A 101 9.34 10.60 -3.14
C PHE A 101 10.20 10.66 -1.88
N TYR A 102 11.12 9.71 -1.73
CA TYR A 102 12.07 9.67 -0.64
C TYR A 102 13.46 10.12 -1.12
N SER A 103 14.18 10.85 -0.28
CA SER A 103 15.58 11.21 -0.52
C SER A 103 16.46 10.80 0.65
N ALA A 104 17.46 9.95 0.39
CA ALA A 104 18.42 9.51 1.41
C ALA A 104 19.26 10.67 2.00
N GLN A 105 19.35 11.80 1.28
CA GLN A 105 20.06 13.00 1.72
C GLN A 105 19.31 13.78 2.81
N ILE A 106 18.02 13.52 2.97
CA ILE A 106 17.20 14.15 4.02
C ILE A 106 17.35 13.32 5.31
N GLY A 107 17.65 14.03 6.40
CA GLY A 107 17.75 13.42 7.73
C GLY A 107 16.41 12.89 8.23
N ASP A 108 16.47 11.95 9.18
CA ASP A 108 15.25 11.44 9.84
C ASP A 108 14.49 12.59 10.54
N GLY A 109 13.18 12.69 10.31
CA GLY A 109 12.33 13.75 10.84
C GLY A 109 12.54 15.13 10.20
N GLN A 110 13.25 15.22 9.07
CA GLN A 110 13.51 16.50 8.39
C GLN A 110 12.53 16.78 7.24
N LYS A 111 12.44 18.05 6.83
CA LYS A 111 11.54 18.49 5.78
C LYS A 111 12.02 18.03 4.40
N ASN A 112 11.17 17.29 3.70
CA ASN A 112 11.25 17.10 2.26
C ASN A 112 10.49 18.22 1.55
N ALA A 113 11.24 19.21 1.05
CA ALA A 113 10.69 20.39 0.39
C ALA A 113 9.96 20.05 -0.93
N GLN A 114 10.44 19.06 -1.69
CA GLN A 114 9.83 18.65 -2.96
C GLN A 114 8.43 18.08 -2.78
N ARG A 115 8.18 17.40 -1.65
CA ARG A 115 6.85 16.87 -1.31
C ARG A 115 6.07 17.78 -0.35
N ASN A 116 6.74 18.76 0.25
CA ASN A 116 6.23 19.57 1.34
C ASN A 116 5.79 18.72 2.56
N LEU A 117 6.52 17.65 2.88
CA LEU A 117 6.23 16.70 3.96
C LEU A 117 7.45 16.51 4.88
N ILE A 118 7.24 15.97 6.08
CA ILE A 118 8.34 15.51 6.94
C ILE A 118 8.67 14.08 6.56
N GLN A 119 9.96 13.78 6.37
CA GLN A 119 10.41 12.46 5.96
C GLN A 119 11.03 11.73 7.16
N TYR A 120 10.65 10.47 7.32
CA TYR A 120 11.19 9.57 8.33
C TYR A 120 11.83 8.37 7.65
N ARG A 121 12.91 7.86 8.24
CA ARG A 121 13.64 6.68 7.75
C ARG A 121 12.96 5.40 8.24
N ASN A 122 13.22 4.27 7.58
CA ASN A 122 12.98 2.96 8.17
C ASN A 122 14.34 2.34 8.57
N PRO A 123 14.66 2.15 9.87
CA PRO A 123 13.86 2.48 11.05
C PRO A 123 13.96 3.96 11.48
N SER A 124 12.98 4.46 12.26
CA SER A 124 12.93 5.83 12.81
C SER A 124 12.49 5.87 14.28
N GLN A 125 12.87 6.91 15.02
CA GLN A 125 12.34 7.17 16.36
C GLN A 125 10.83 7.50 16.38
N TRP A 126 10.26 7.83 15.22
CA TRP A 126 8.86 8.20 15.09
C TRP A 126 8.04 6.98 14.67
N LYS A 127 6.92 6.71 15.33
CA LYS A 127 6.01 5.64 14.89
C LYS A 127 5.30 6.07 13.60
N PRO A 128 5.10 5.18 12.60
CA PRO A 128 4.19 5.44 11.49
C PRO A 128 2.79 5.83 12.00
N ALA A 129 2.07 6.64 11.22
CA ALA A 129 0.75 7.15 11.55
C ALA A 129 -0.19 7.00 10.35
N VAL A 130 -1.49 6.98 10.61
CA VAL A 130 -2.51 7.07 9.57
C VAL A 130 -2.24 8.30 8.70
N ASN A 131 -2.44 8.16 7.39
CA ASN A 131 -2.16 9.13 6.34
C ASN A 131 -0.69 9.25 5.90
N ASP A 132 0.25 8.57 6.56
CA ASP A 132 1.63 8.57 6.10
C ASP A 132 1.73 7.96 4.69
N LEU A 133 2.53 8.60 3.84
CA LEU A 133 2.89 8.09 2.53
C LEU A 133 4.11 7.20 2.69
N LEU A 134 3.93 5.90 2.56
CA LEU A 134 4.99 4.91 2.63
C LEU A 134 5.71 4.80 1.28
N VAL A 135 7.04 4.79 1.27
CA VAL A 135 7.84 4.73 0.04
C VAL A 135 8.69 3.46 0.02
N TYR A 136 8.59 2.74 -1.10
CA TYR A 136 9.39 1.55 -1.41
C TYR A 136 10.43 1.88 -2.47
N ASP A 137 11.63 1.33 -2.33
CA ASP A 137 12.67 1.37 -3.35
C ASP A 137 12.32 0.48 -4.54
N GLY A 138 13.08 0.65 -5.62
CA GLY A 138 13.01 -0.22 -6.78
C GLY A 138 13.56 -1.62 -6.51
N THR A 139 13.00 -2.60 -7.19
CA THR A 139 13.52 -3.97 -7.27
C THR A 139 13.92 -4.30 -8.71
N LEU A 140 14.50 -5.48 -8.93
CA LEU A 140 14.82 -5.96 -10.28
C LEU A 140 13.58 -6.00 -11.20
N TRP A 141 12.40 -6.28 -10.62
CA TRP A 141 11.14 -6.41 -11.34
C TRP A 141 10.30 -5.14 -11.35
N ASN A 142 10.66 -4.14 -10.53
CA ASN A 142 10.04 -2.82 -10.50
C ASN A 142 11.07 -1.74 -10.15
N PRO A 143 11.82 -1.21 -11.13
CA PRO A 143 12.88 -0.23 -10.87
C PRO A 143 12.38 1.15 -10.39
N TYR A 144 11.06 1.41 -10.53
CA TYR A 144 10.41 2.67 -10.19
C TYR A 144 10.02 2.77 -8.71
N GLY A 145 10.02 1.64 -8.00
CA GLY A 145 9.55 1.53 -6.62
C GLY A 145 8.03 1.54 -6.51
N HIS A 146 7.54 1.71 -5.29
CA HIS A 146 6.10 1.75 -5.00
C HIS A 146 5.79 2.75 -3.89
N VAL A 147 4.55 3.21 -3.83
CA VAL A 147 4.06 4.10 -2.78
C VAL A 147 2.66 3.68 -2.35
N ALA A 148 2.38 3.79 -1.06
CA ALA A 148 1.09 3.46 -0.47
C ALA A 148 0.73 4.45 0.64
N ILE A 149 -0.53 4.44 1.07
CA ILE A 149 -1.00 5.23 2.22
C ILE A 149 -1.19 4.31 3.42
N VAL A 150 -0.70 4.70 4.59
CA VAL A 150 -1.03 4.02 5.85
C VAL A 150 -2.49 4.30 6.20
N SER A 151 -3.35 3.28 6.13
CA SER A 151 -4.79 3.36 6.41
C SER A 151 -5.11 3.14 7.90
N ALA A 152 -4.34 2.30 8.59
CA ALA A 152 -4.49 2.03 10.02
C ALA A 152 -3.13 1.72 10.67
N VAL A 153 -3.03 1.99 11.98
CA VAL A 153 -1.85 1.67 12.79
C VAL A 153 -2.31 0.89 14.01
N PHE A 154 -1.73 -0.28 14.21
CA PHE A 154 -2.00 -1.16 15.34
C PHE A 154 -0.80 -1.18 16.30
N GLU A 155 -0.77 -2.14 17.21
CA GLU A 155 0.32 -2.29 18.17
C GLU A 155 1.62 -2.71 17.46
N ASP A 156 1.55 -3.79 16.71
CA ASP A 156 2.65 -4.53 16.09
C ASP A 156 2.58 -4.61 14.56
N GLU A 157 1.66 -3.87 13.94
CA GLU A 157 1.53 -3.78 12.50
C GLU A 157 0.89 -2.45 12.04
N ILE A 158 0.98 -2.18 10.75
CA ILE A 158 0.19 -1.17 10.06
C ILE A 158 -0.63 -1.82 8.95
N GLU A 159 -1.74 -1.21 8.59
CA GLU A 159 -2.41 -1.49 7.32
C GLU A 159 -2.08 -0.38 6.33
N ILE A 160 -1.77 -0.77 5.10
CA ILE A 160 -1.64 0.14 3.97
C ILE A 160 -2.80 -0.03 3.00
N ILE A 161 -3.07 1.02 2.22
CA ILE A 161 -3.90 0.99 1.03
C ILE A 161 -3.13 1.53 -0.19
N GLN A 162 -3.29 0.89 -1.34
CA GLN A 162 -2.48 1.13 -2.53
C GLN A 162 -3.24 0.95 -3.86
N GLN A 163 -2.77 1.62 -4.92
CA GLN A 163 -3.16 1.36 -6.31
C GLN A 163 -1.97 0.78 -7.08
N ASN A 164 -2.27 0.02 -8.14
CA ASN A 164 -1.28 -0.60 -9.01
C ASN A 164 -0.24 -1.51 -8.29
N PRO A 165 -0.62 -2.36 -7.31
CA PRO A 165 0.32 -3.32 -6.74
C PRO A 165 0.59 -4.53 -7.67
N GLY A 166 -0.26 -4.70 -8.69
CA GLY A 166 -0.26 -5.84 -9.62
C GLY A 166 -1.70 -6.30 -9.89
N PRO A 167 -1.92 -7.08 -10.96
CA PRO A 167 -3.27 -7.41 -11.44
C PRO A 167 -4.07 -8.27 -10.48
N THR A 168 -3.42 -9.01 -9.58
CA THR A 168 -4.05 -9.90 -8.60
C THR A 168 -3.68 -9.54 -7.15
N ALA A 169 -3.01 -8.40 -6.95
CA ALA A 169 -2.56 -7.98 -5.64
C ALA A 169 -3.65 -7.13 -4.95
N LEU A 170 -3.79 -7.32 -3.65
CA LEU A 170 -4.82 -6.65 -2.85
C LEU A 170 -4.54 -5.15 -2.74
N SER A 171 -5.62 -4.36 -2.73
CA SER A 171 -5.59 -2.93 -2.42
C SER A 171 -5.10 -2.65 -1.01
N ARG A 172 -5.25 -3.60 -0.07
CA ARG A 172 -4.79 -3.49 1.32
C ARG A 172 -3.89 -4.64 1.73
N LEU A 173 -2.86 -4.30 2.50
CA LEU A 173 -1.92 -5.26 3.09
C LEU A 173 -1.56 -4.82 4.51
N ARG A 174 -1.25 -5.81 5.36
CA ARG A 174 -0.68 -5.58 6.68
C ARG A 174 0.84 -5.74 6.63
N ILE A 175 1.55 -4.88 7.35
CA ILE A 175 3.01 -4.85 7.42
C ILE A 175 3.40 -4.87 8.89
N GLY A 176 4.24 -5.83 9.28
CA GLY A 176 4.75 -5.94 10.64
C GLY A 176 5.51 -4.68 11.06
N LEU A 177 5.29 -4.27 12.30
CA LEU A 177 5.88 -3.11 12.94
C LEU A 177 6.52 -3.57 14.25
N SER A 178 7.84 -3.52 14.31
CA SER A 178 8.62 -3.86 15.49
C SER A 178 9.34 -2.65 16.05
N GLN A 179 9.77 -2.72 17.30
CA GLN A 179 10.62 -1.71 17.93
C GLN A 179 12.00 -2.32 18.22
N MET A 180 13.06 -1.68 17.70
CA MET A 180 14.45 -2.07 17.91
C MET A 180 15.25 -0.85 18.33
N GLU A 181 15.99 -0.90 19.43
CA GLU A 181 16.83 0.21 19.91
C GLU A 181 16.09 1.57 19.99
N ASN A 182 14.86 1.56 20.51
CA ASN A 182 13.96 2.73 20.58
C ASN A 182 13.55 3.32 19.22
N LYS A 183 13.68 2.57 18.13
CA LYS A 183 13.19 2.94 16.80
C LYS A 183 12.13 1.97 16.32
N TYR A 184 11.12 2.51 15.66
CA TYR A 184 10.10 1.77 14.93
C TYR A 184 10.65 1.31 13.59
N HIS A 185 10.46 0.03 13.29
CA HIS A 185 10.90 -0.64 12.08
C HIS A 185 9.72 -1.33 11.41
N LEU A 186 9.46 -0.98 10.16
CA LEU A 186 8.51 -1.68 9.31
C LEU A 186 9.21 -2.83 8.59
N GLU A 187 8.62 -4.01 8.64
CA GLU A 187 9.13 -5.19 7.95
C GLU A 187 9.06 -5.02 6.42
N GLY A 188 10.18 -5.28 5.75
CA GLY A 188 10.28 -5.20 4.30
C GLY A 188 11.57 -4.51 3.87
N SER A 189 12.45 -5.27 3.22
CA SER A 189 13.79 -4.80 2.83
C SER A 189 13.81 -3.64 1.84
N THR A 190 12.68 -3.37 1.18
CA THR A 190 12.54 -2.29 0.20
C THR A 190 11.88 -1.04 0.76
N ILE A 191 11.35 -1.06 1.99
CA ILE A 191 10.72 0.13 2.59
C ILE A 191 11.81 1.13 2.96
N LEU A 192 11.87 2.25 2.24
CA LEU A 192 12.84 3.32 2.50
C LEU A 192 12.47 4.13 3.76
N GLY A 193 11.17 4.33 3.97
CA GLY A 193 10.63 5.18 5.02
C GLY A 193 9.25 5.70 4.66
N TRP A 194 8.78 6.70 5.40
CA TRP A 194 7.47 7.32 5.18
C TRP A 194 7.54 8.84 5.27
N LEU A 195 6.56 9.49 4.64
CA LEU A 195 6.41 10.93 4.63
C LEU A 195 5.09 11.32 5.30
N ARG A 196 5.13 12.37 6.12
CA ARG A 196 3.99 12.85 6.90
C ARG A 196 3.69 14.31 6.62
N LYS A 197 2.41 14.62 6.44
CA LYS A 197 1.92 16.00 6.49
C LYS A 197 1.86 16.43 7.96
N LYS A 198 2.50 17.55 8.31
CA LYS A 198 2.29 18.13 9.65
C LYS A 198 0.81 18.47 9.81
N ALA A 199 0.25 18.17 10.99
CA ALA A 199 -1.06 18.67 11.35
C ALA A 199 -1.05 20.21 11.22
N PRO A 200 -2.16 20.82 10.77
CA PRO A 200 -2.29 22.28 10.75
C PRO A 200 -2.08 22.89 12.13
#